data_AF-A0A733EDQ0-F1
#
_entry.id   AF-A0A733EDQ0-F1
#
_cell.length_a   1.000
_cell.length_b   1.000
_cell.length_c   1.000
_cell.angle_alpha   90.00
_cell.angle_beta   90.00
_cell.angle_gamma   90.00
#
_symmetry.space_group_name_H-M   'P 1'
#
loop_
_entity.id
_entity.type
_entity.pdbx_description
1 polymer ?
#
loop_
_entity_poly.entity_id
_entity_poly.type
_entity_poly.pdbx_seq_one_letter_code
_entity_poly.pdbx_strand_id
1 'polypeptide(L)'
;MATKKYELTKEYFFHGEFWHQLDDNKGRFSARIEYSPYHGLILDYCISDSESPRTCEILYGVLNTGERCTLIGKFDFTQGNIHFDKGIIHTGRHGFPIMLFNDFYAPDSKIEYCDLSLHGLQEFIHPHG
;
A
#
# COMPACT_ATOMS: atom_id res chain seq x y z
N MET A 1 18.85 14.30 1.42
CA MET A 1 18.24 13.40 2.42
C MET A 1 18.78 12.01 2.16
N ALA A 2 19.12 11.24 3.21
CA ALA A 2 19.62 9.89 3.03
C ALA A 2 18.47 8.99 2.56
N THR A 3 18.60 8.39 1.37
CA THR A 3 17.62 7.42 0.86
C THR A 3 17.63 6.19 1.75
N LYS A 4 16.53 5.95 2.46
CA LYS A 4 16.37 4.75 3.29
C LYS A 4 16.33 3.53 2.37
N LYS A 5 17.29 2.62 2.55
CA LYS A 5 17.34 1.36 1.80
C LYS A 5 16.55 0.29 2.54
N TYR A 6 15.62 -0.35 1.84
CA TYR A 6 14.88 -1.50 2.32
C TYR A 6 15.54 -2.78 1.78
N GLU A 7 15.81 -3.74 2.65
CA GLU A 7 16.32 -5.05 2.31
C GLU A 7 15.14 -5.98 2.01
N LEU A 8 15.00 -6.41 0.75
CA LEU A 8 13.84 -7.17 0.29
C LEU A 8 13.72 -8.57 0.92
N THR A 9 14.73 -9.05 1.64
CA THR A 9 14.71 -10.32 2.39
C THR A 9 14.17 -10.17 3.82
N LYS A 10 13.95 -8.94 4.30
CA LYS A 10 13.43 -8.65 5.64
C LYS A 10 11.94 -8.36 5.60
N GLU A 11 11.33 -8.40 6.79
CA GLU A 11 9.93 -8.02 6.97
C GLU A 11 9.83 -6.56 7.43
N TYR A 12 8.81 -5.86 6.95
CA TYR A 12 8.55 -4.47 7.33
C TYR A 12 7.09 -4.24 7.66
N PHE A 13 6.86 -3.36 8.63
CA PHE A 13 5.52 -2.96 9.08
C PHE A 13 5.45 -1.44 9.05
N PHE A 14 4.44 -0.92 8.36
CA PHE A 14 4.15 0.51 8.29
C PHE A 14 2.73 0.75 8.73
N HIS A 15 2.51 1.76 9.57
CA HIS A 15 1.19 2.20 9.93
C HIS A 15 0.96 3.57 9.30
N GLY A 16 -0.24 3.85 8.84
CA GLY A 16 -0.53 5.14 8.22
C GLY A 16 -2.01 5.38 8.03
N GLU A 17 -2.29 6.55 7.50
CA GLU A 17 -3.63 6.91 7.04
C GLU A 17 -3.64 7.00 5.53
N PHE A 18 -4.70 6.48 4.91
CA PHE A 18 -4.81 6.30 3.46
C PHE A 18 -6.14 6.81 2.93
N TRP A 19 -6.12 7.34 1.71
CA TRP A 19 -7.29 7.86 1.01
C TRP A 19 -7.08 7.80 -0.51
N HIS A 20 -8.14 7.96 -1.30
CA HIS A 20 -8.09 7.75 -2.75
C HIS A 20 -7.78 9.01 -3.57
N GLN A 21 -8.28 10.18 -3.17
CA GLN A 21 -8.18 11.41 -3.97
C GLN A 21 -7.05 12.30 -3.47
N LEU A 22 -6.12 12.68 -4.33
CA LEU A 22 -4.95 13.47 -3.91
C LEU A 22 -5.34 14.84 -3.31
N ASP A 23 -6.34 15.48 -3.91
CA ASP A 23 -6.81 16.82 -3.52
C ASP A 23 -7.95 16.79 -2.48
N ASP A 24 -8.47 15.61 -2.13
CA ASP A 24 -9.55 15.45 -1.17
C ASP A 24 -9.22 14.34 -0.15
N ASN A 25 -8.93 14.77 1.08
CA ASN A 25 -8.61 13.88 2.19
C ASN A 25 -9.87 13.26 2.85
N LYS A 26 -11.05 13.39 2.25
CA LYS A 26 -12.26 12.70 2.72
C LYS A 26 -12.14 11.18 2.62
N GLY A 27 -12.89 10.51 3.49
CA GLY A 27 -12.89 9.04 3.52
C GLY A 27 -11.55 8.44 3.90
N ARG A 28 -10.70 9.20 4.61
CA ARG A 28 -9.40 8.73 5.08
C ARG A 28 -9.59 7.64 6.13
N PHE A 29 -8.84 6.55 6.01
CA PHE A 29 -8.90 5.44 6.93
C PHE A 29 -7.51 5.03 7.42
N SER A 30 -7.46 4.44 8.60
CA SER A 30 -6.22 3.91 9.17
C SER A 30 -5.98 2.49 8.66
N ALA A 31 -4.75 2.19 8.29
CA ALA A 31 -4.34 0.85 7.88
C ALA A 31 -2.89 0.57 8.25
N ARG A 32 -2.55 -0.72 8.23
CA ARG A 32 -1.18 -1.22 8.35
C ARG A 32 -0.77 -1.85 7.03
N ILE A 33 0.42 -1.52 6.56
CA ILE A 33 1.08 -2.21 5.45
C ILE A 33 2.10 -3.18 6.04
N GLU A 34 2.07 -4.39 5.53
CA GLU A 34 3.02 -5.45 5.86
C GLU A 34 3.75 -5.84 4.59
N TYR A 35 5.06 -5.92 4.65
CA TYR A 35 5.89 -6.51 3.61
C TYR A 35 6.55 -7.78 4.15
N SER A 36 6.46 -8.87 3.40
CA SER A 36 7.40 -9.99 3.56
C SER A 36 7.83 -10.56 2.21
N PRO A 37 9.01 -11.21 2.14
CA PRO A 37 9.47 -11.84 0.90
C PRO A 37 8.52 -12.92 0.37
N TYR A 38 7.75 -13.55 1.25
CA TYR A 38 6.87 -14.67 0.93
C TYR A 38 5.45 -14.25 0.54
N HIS A 39 4.95 -13.16 1.13
CA HIS A 39 3.57 -12.73 0.94
C HIS A 39 3.44 -11.42 0.13
N GLY A 40 4.57 -10.76 -0.17
CA GLY A 40 4.59 -9.46 -0.81
C GLY A 40 4.05 -8.36 0.10
N LEU A 41 3.39 -7.36 -0.49
CA LEU A 41 2.76 -6.25 0.22
C LEU A 41 1.30 -6.58 0.54
N ILE A 42 0.93 -6.43 1.80
CA ILE A 42 -0.42 -6.61 2.30
C ILE A 42 -0.88 -5.33 2.99
N LEU A 43 -2.07 -4.85 2.65
CA LEU A 43 -2.78 -3.78 3.33
C LEU A 43 -3.80 -4.41 4.29
N ASP A 44 -3.58 -4.26 5.59
CA ASP A 44 -4.50 -4.62 6.67
C ASP A 44 -5.30 -3.39 7.08
N TYR A 45 -6.57 -3.34 6.71
CA TYR A 45 -7.41 -2.15 6.80
C TYR A 45 -8.57 -2.31 7.79
N CYS A 46 -8.96 -1.19 8.38
CA CYS A 46 -10.18 -1.07 9.18
C CYS A 46 -10.86 0.26 8.81
N ILE A 47 -11.97 0.14 8.08
CA ILE A 47 -12.72 1.27 7.54
C ILE A 47 -14.07 1.32 8.24
N SER A 48 -14.32 2.41 8.97
CA SER A 48 -15.59 2.71 9.62
C SER A 48 -16.32 3.90 9.00
N ASP A 49 -15.65 4.66 8.13
CA ASP A 49 -16.19 5.83 7.46
C ASP A 49 -16.88 5.44 6.14
N SER A 50 -18.12 5.89 5.95
CA SER A 50 -18.88 5.68 4.73
C SER A 50 -18.35 6.45 3.52
N GLU A 51 -17.58 7.53 3.74
CA GLU A 51 -16.94 8.30 2.67
C GLU A 51 -15.66 7.62 2.15
N SER A 52 -15.15 6.59 2.85
CA SER A 52 -13.99 5.83 2.39
C SER A 52 -14.24 5.12 1.06
N PRO A 53 -13.20 4.97 0.22
CA PRO A 53 -13.34 4.31 -1.06
C PRO A 53 -13.78 2.86 -0.87
N ARG A 54 -14.76 2.40 -1.66
CA ARG A 54 -15.12 0.98 -1.73
C ARG A 54 -14.21 0.20 -2.66
N THR A 55 -13.85 0.81 -3.77
CA THR A 55 -12.92 0.26 -4.76
C THR A 55 -12.05 1.38 -5.29
N CYS A 56 -10.77 1.13 -5.49
CA CYS A 56 -9.85 2.09 -6.10
C CYS A 56 -8.60 1.41 -6.66
N GLU A 57 -7.87 2.11 -7.52
CA GLU A 57 -6.60 1.60 -8.08
C GLU A 57 -5.36 2.20 -7.41
N ILE A 58 -5.54 3.32 -6.70
CA ILE A 58 -4.47 4.09 -6.08
C ILE A 58 -4.95 4.56 -4.71
N LEU A 59 -4.06 4.45 -3.72
CA LEU A 59 -4.21 5.05 -2.41
C LEU A 59 -3.01 5.93 -2.13
N TYR A 60 -3.27 7.16 -1.73
CA TYR A 60 -2.27 8.06 -1.18
C TYR A 60 -2.27 7.89 0.34
N GLY A 61 -1.09 7.88 0.94
CA GLY A 61 -0.99 7.69 2.38
C GLY A 61 0.15 8.42 3.04
N VAL A 62 -0.07 8.77 4.31
CA VAL A 62 0.97 9.30 5.19
C VAL A 62 1.24 8.26 6.27
N LEU A 63 2.47 7.79 6.31
CA LEU A 63 2.94 6.84 7.32
C LEU A 63 3.06 7.55 8.67
N ASN A 64 3.06 6.79 9.76
CA ASN A 64 3.25 7.26 11.13
C ASN A 64 4.61 7.97 11.35
N THR A 65 5.57 7.76 10.43
CA THR A 65 6.84 8.48 10.36
C THR A 65 6.71 9.89 9.77
N GLY A 66 5.54 10.25 9.23
CA GLY A 66 5.30 11.45 8.42
C GLY A 66 5.70 11.29 6.95
N GLU A 67 6.25 10.14 6.56
CA GLU A 67 6.64 9.84 5.19
C GLU A 67 5.41 9.65 4.30
N ARG A 68 5.39 10.32 3.15
CA ARG A 68 4.35 10.14 2.13
C ARG A 68 4.60 8.87 1.34
N CYS A 69 3.53 8.20 0.94
CA CYS A 69 3.60 7.04 0.09
C CYS A 69 2.39 6.97 -0.85
N THR A 70 2.56 6.21 -1.93
CA THR A 70 1.51 5.90 -2.91
C THR A 70 1.44 4.40 -3.09
N LEU A 71 0.27 3.82 -2.84
CA LEU A 71 0.00 2.40 -3.06
C LEU A 71 -0.74 2.25 -4.38
N ILE A 72 -0.30 1.32 -5.21
CA ILE A 72 -0.92 1.05 -6.52
C ILE A 72 -1.34 -0.42 -6.55
N GLY A 73 -2.62 -0.66 -6.83
CA GLY A 73 -3.23 -1.98 -6.84
C GLY A 73 -4.75 -1.90 -6.99
N LYS A 74 -5.39 -2.98 -7.43
CA LYS A 74 -6.86 -3.06 -7.54
C LYS A 74 -7.46 -3.32 -6.16
N PHE A 75 -7.64 -2.29 -5.35
CA PHE A 75 -8.21 -2.40 -4.02
C PHE A 75 -9.72 -2.56 -4.08
N ASP A 76 -10.24 -3.59 -3.43
CA ASP A 76 -11.66 -3.81 -3.19
C ASP A 76 -11.91 -4.03 -1.69
N PHE A 77 -12.51 -3.03 -1.06
CA PHE A 77 -12.83 -2.98 0.36
C PHE A 77 -14.27 -3.43 0.67
N THR A 78 -15.01 -3.90 -0.33
CA THR A 78 -16.39 -4.37 -0.13
C THR A 78 -16.46 -5.73 0.56
N GLN A 79 -15.33 -6.42 0.67
CA GLN A 79 -15.21 -7.75 1.28
C GLN A 79 -14.82 -7.64 2.76
N GLY A 80 -15.48 -8.41 3.63
CA GLY A 80 -15.25 -8.45 5.08
C GLY A 80 -16.06 -7.40 5.83
N ASN A 81 -17.27 -7.78 6.29
CA ASN A 81 -18.19 -6.87 6.99
C ASN A 81 -18.43 -7.35 8.41
N ILE A 82 -18.18 -6.49 9.39
CA ILE A 82 -18.69 -6.66 10.74
C ILE A 82 -19.87 -5.70 10.90
N HIS A 83 -21.08 -6.26 11.05
CA HIS A 83 -22.27 -5.47 11.34
C HIS A 83 -22.33 -5.22 12.84
N PHE A 84 -22.19 -3.96 13.24
CA PHE A 84 -22.66 -3.51 14.55
C PHE A 84 -24.00 -2.78 14.37
N ASP A 85 -24.87 -2.89 15.35
CA ASP A 85 -26.29 -2.51 15.35
C ASP A 85 -26.63 -1.10 14.77
N LYS A 86 -25.63 -0.21 14.67
CA LYS A 86 -25.75 1.15 14.07
C LYS A 86 -24.66 1.52 13.06
N GLY A 87 -23.77 0.60 12.66
CA GLY A 87 -22.66 0.91 11.75
C GLY A 87 -22.01 -0.35 11.14
N ILE A 88 -21.59 -0.24 9.88
CA ILE A 88 -20.86 -1.30 9.17
C ILE A 88 -19.38 -0.94 9.25
N ILE A 89 -18.57 -1.86 9.79
CA ILE A 89 -17.11 -1.73 9.75
C ILE A 89 -16.60 -2.74 8.72
N HIS A 90 -15.83 -2.24 7.75
CA HIS A 90 -15.15 -3.03 6.75
C HIS A 90 -13.72 -3.31 7.22
N THR A 91 -13.41 -4.57 7.49
CA THR A 91 -12.07 -4.98 7.94
C THR A 91 -11.58 -6.12 7.07
N GLY A 92 -10.33 -6.07 6.65
CA GLY A 92 -9.78 -7.12 5.82
C GLY A 92 -8.29 -6.94 5.54
N ARG A 93 -7.73 -7.94 4.85
CA ARG A 93 -6.35 -7.93 4.38
C ARG A 93 -6.36 -8.04 2.86
N HIS A 94 -5.67 -7.14 2.19
CA HIS A 94 -5.65 -7.05 0.74
C HIS A 94 -4.21 -7.00 0.22
N GLY A 95 -3.82 -7.95 -0.63
CA GLY A 95 -2.51 -7.93 -1.28
C GLY A 95 -2.45 -6.88 -2.39
N PHE A 96 -1.33 -6.19 -2.55
CA PHE A 96 -1.16 -5.21 -3.62
C PHE A 96 0.27 -5.23 -4.19
N PRO A 97 0.48 -4.82 -5.46
CA PRO A 97 1.76 -5.06 -6.13
C PRO A 97 2.83 -4.00 -5.87
N ILE A 98 2.46 -2.73 -5.66
CA ILE A 98 3.43 -1.62 -5.69
C ILE A 98 3.18 -0.64 -4.55
N MET A 99 4.27 -0.26 -3.87
CA MET A 99 4.33 0.85 -2.91
C MET A 99 5.47 1.79 -3.31
N LEU A 100 5.16 3.06 -3.51
CA LEU A 100 6.12 4.14 -3.76
C LEU A 100 6.26 4.98 -2.50
N PHE A 101 7.49 5.31 -2.12
CA PHE A 101 7.82 6.10 -0.94
C PHE A 101 8.22 7.53 -1.32
N ASN A 102 8.23 8.42 -0.32
CA ASN A 102 8.68 9.82 -0.32
C ASN A 102 7.73 10.84 -0.94
N ASP A 103 6.75 10.45 -1.76
CA ASP A 103 5.78 11.41 -2.30
C ASP A 103 4.46 10.77 -2.75
N PHE A 104 3.55 11.64 -3.17
CA PHE A 104 2.32 11.28 -3.86
C PHE A 104 2.50 11.30 -5.38
N TYR A 105 2.33 10.15 -6.00
CA TYR A 105 2.50 9.97 -7.44
C TYR A 105 1.13 9.82 -8.11
N ALA A 106 0.70 10.84 -8.83
CA ALA A 106 -0.48 10.79 -9.68
C ALA A 106 -0.26 9.83 -10.87
N PRO A 107 -1.33 9.28 -11.50
CA PRO A 107 -1.22 8.34 -12.62
C PRO A 107 -0.37 8.82 -13.80
N ASP A 108 -0.33 10.12 -14.04
CA ASP A 108 0.42 10.78 -15.11
C ASP A 108 1.83 11.24 -14.69
N SER A 109 2.21 10.97 -13.44
CA SER A 109 3.54 11.27 -12.93
C SER A 109 4.60 10.50 -13.71
N LYS A 110 5.61 11.22 -14.18
CA LYS A 110 6.75 10.62 -14.90
C LYS A 110 7.93 10.47 -13.95
N ILE A 111 8.50 9.27 -13.93
CA ILE A 111 9.75 8.99 -13.22
C ILE A 111 10.86 9.05 -14.27
N GLU A 112 11.71 10.07 -14.20
CA GLU A 112 12.80 10.26 -15.18
C GLU A 112 13.92 9.23 -15.03
N TYR A 113 14.20 8.80 -13.80
CA TYR A 113 15.30 7.88 -13.49
C TYR A 113 14.84 6.82 -12.48
N CYS A 114 15.16 5.55 -12.75
CA CYS A 114 14.84 4.42 -11.88
C CYS A 114 16.05 3.50 -11.76
N ASP A 115 16.58 3.36 -10.54
CA ASP A 115 17.56 2.34 -10.20
C ASP A 115 16.84 1.07 -9.77
N LEU A 116 16.97 0.00 -10.55
CA LEU A 116 16.31 -1.27 -10.29
C LEU A 116 17.30 -2.28 -9.69
N SER A 117 16.94 -2.85 -8.53
CA SER A 117 17.65 -3.96 -7.91
C SER A 117 16.73 -5.18 -7.83
N LEU A 118 17.02 -6.20 -8.65
CA LEU A 118 16.29 -7.47 -8.67
C LEU A 118 17.11 -8.55 -7.96
N HIS A 119 16.53 -9.21 -6.96
CA HIS A 119 17.15 -10.37 -6.31
C HIS A 119 16.65 -11.67 -6.96
N GLY A 120 17.49 -12.71 -7.01
CA GLY A 120 17.14 -14.00 -7.61
C GLY A 120 17.11 -14.03 -9.14
N LEU A 121 17.47 -12.92 -9.81
CA LEU A 121 17.50 -12.84 -11.28
C LEU A 121 18.42 -13.90 -11.91
N GLN A 122 19.51 -14.24 -11.22
CA GLN A 122 20.45 -15.26 -11.68
C GLN A 122 19.80 -16.65 -11.76
N GLU A 123 19.00 -17.04 -10.75
CA GLU A 123 18.27 -18.32 -10.78
C GLU A 123 17.14 -18.32 -11.82
N PHE A 124 16.57 -17.15 -12.11
CA PHE A 124 15.54 -17.01 -13.14
C PHE A 124 16.10 -17.10 -14.56
N ILE A 125 17.27 -16.50 -14.81
CA ILE A 125 17.94 -16.52 -16.11
C ILE A 125 18.69 -17.84 -16.34
N HIS A 126 19.30 -18.39 -15.30
CA HIS A 126 20.05 -19.64 -15.31
C HIS A 126 19.61 -20.56 -14.16
N PRO A 127 18.45 -21.23 -14.30
CA PRO A 127 18.01 -22.18 -13.30
C PRO A 127 18.99 -23.35 -13.24
N HIS A 128 19.70 -23.50 -12.12
CA HIS A 128 20.67 -24.59 -11.94
C HIS A 128 20.08 -25.87 -11.32
N GLY A 129 18.77 -25.88 -11.02
CA GLY A 129 18.06 -27.05 -10.50
C GLY A 129 18.09 -27.13 -8.98
#